data_AF-A0A9E3TUZ4-F1
#
_entry.id   AF-A0A9E3TUZ4-F1
#
_cell.length_a   1.000
_cell.length_b   1.000
_cell.length_c   1.000
_cell.angle_alpha   90.00
_cell.angle_beta   90.00
_cell.angle_gamma   90.00
#
_symmetry.space_group_name_H-M   'P 1'
#
loop_
_entity.id
_entity.type
_entity.pdbx_description
1 polymer ?
#
loop_
_entity_poly.entity_id
_entity_poly.type
_entity_poly.pdbx_seq_one_letter_code
_entity_poly.pdbx_strand_id
1 'polypeptide(L)'
;MLLHTTRFGTIHVETDDVFLFANGLIGLEDFRRWVLLADAENDAVGWLQSTSHPDVAVAVVSPRRFVPDYQVRIPRGDLEKLQLDELDRAFVLSLVSRNQHGLTLNLKAPVLFNLDRRIGCQLVTSDDQPLQWDLTVPILKMRRSA
;
A
#
# COMPACT_ATOMS: atom_id res chain seq x y z
N MET A 1 18.95 -2.04 -9.51
CA MET A 1 18.77 -0.74 -10.21
C MET A 1 18.91 0.40 -9.21
N LEU A 2 19.48 1.54 -9.60
CA LEU A 2 19.55 2.73 -8.73
C LEU A 2 18.31 3.60 -8.95
N LEU A 3 17.57 3.87 -7.88
CA LEU A 3 16.40 4.73 -7.90
C LEU A 3 16.68 5.99 -7.07
N HIS A 4 16.56 7.15 -7.70
CA HIS A 4 16.58 8.43 -6.99
C HIS A 4 15.17 8.75 -6.51
N THR A 5 15.02 9.07 -5.22
CA THR A 5 13.73 9.38 -4.60
C THR A 5 13.87 10.65 -3.76
N THR A 6 12.78 11.41 -3.63
CA THR A 6 12.80 12.63 -2.79
C THR A 6 12.82 12.29 -1.30
N ARG A 7 12.22 11.16 -0.90
CA ARG A 7 12.01 10.78 0.49
C ARG A 7 13.11 9.90 1.09
N PHE A 8 13.70 9.03 0.28
CA PHE A 8 14.70 8.04 0.72
C PHE A 8 16.08 8.28 0.12
N GLY A 9 16.25 9.37 -0.64
CA GLY A 9 17.47 9.63 -1.39
C GLY A 9 17.67 8.58 -2.49
N THR A 10 18.91 8.20 -2.73
CA THR A 10 19.25 7.17 -3.73
C THR A 10 19.21 5.80 -3.06
N ILE A 11 18.38 4.91 -3.57
CA ILE A 11 18.23 3.54 -3.06
C ILE A 11 18.61 2.52 -4.15
N HIS A 12 19.16 1.39 -3.72
CA HIS A 12 19.35 0.23 -4.59
C HIS A 12 18.12 -0.67 -4.50
N VAL A 13 17.49 -0.97 -5.63
CA VAL A 13 16.28 -1.81 -5.74
C VAL A 13 16.57 -2.94 -6.69
N GLU A 14 16.39 -4.19 -6.28
CA GLU A 14 16.48 -5.31 -7.23
C GLU A 14 15.27 -5.28 -8.17
N THR A 15 15.46 -5.66 -9.43
CA THR A 15 14.34 -5.71 -10.39
C THR A 15 13.24 -6.64 -9.90
N ASP A 16 13.62 -7.71 -9.20
CA ASP A 16 12.72 -8.69 -8.62
C ASP A 16 12.00 -8.19 -7.36
N ASP A 17 12.31 -6.98 -6.85
CA ASP A 17 11.56 -6.34 -5.75
C ASP A 17 10.48 -5.37 -6.24
N VAL A 18 10.39 -5.15 -7.56
CA VAL A 18 9.43 -4.23 -8.16
C VAL A 18 8.10 -4.94 -8.39
N PHE A 19 7.05 -4.42 -7.75
CA PHE A 19 5.68 -4.84 -7.96
C PHE A 19 5.06 -4.16 -9.18
N LEU A 20 4.39 -4.94 -10.02
CA LEU A 20 3.58 -4.46 -11.13
C LEU A 20 2.12 -4.32 -10.70
N PHE A 21 1.59 -3.11 -10.85
CA PHE A 21 0.20 -2.76 -10.68
C PHE A 21 -0.39 -2.47 -12.05
N ALA A 22 -1.03 -3.49 -12.65
CA ALA A 22 -1.49 -3.40 -14.04
C ALA A 22 -2.43 -2.21 -14.29
N ASN A 23 -3.23 -1.82 -13.30
CA ASN A 23 -4.16 -0.68 -13.38
C ASN A 23 -3.70 0.54 -12.57
N GLY A 24 -2.47 0.52 -12.03
CA GLY A 24 -1.99 1.50 -11.06
C GLY A 24 -2.76 1.47 -9.73
N LEU A 25 -2.68 2.57 -8.98
CA LEU A 25 -3.51 2.83 -7.81
C LEU A 25 -4.60 3.85 -8.17
N ILE A 26 -5.71 3.87 -7.43
CA ILE A 26 -6.81 4.82 -7.65
C ILE A 26 -6.29 6.25 -7.46
N GLY A 27 -6.46 7.11 -8.46
CA GLY A 27 -5.92 8.47 -8.52
C GLY A 27 -4.43 8.55 -8.92
N LEU A 28 -3.79 7.41 -9.18
CA LEU A 28 -2.40 7.27 -9.63
C LEU A 28 -2.32 6.13 -10.68
N GLU A 29 -3.25 6.11 -11.64
CA GLU A 29 -3.44 5.01 -12.59
C GLU A 29 -2.26 4.84 -13.57
N ASP A 30 -1.53 5.93 -13.84
CA ASP A 30 -0.33 5.93 -14.69
C ASP A 30 0.91 5.36 -13.97
N PHE A 31 0.86 5.23 -12.65
CA PHE A 31 1.95 4.74 -11.82
C PHE A 31 1.80 3.24 -11.61
N ARG A 32 2.52 2.46 -12.43
CA ARG A 32 2.34 1.00 -12.48
C ARG A 32 3.43 0.18 -11.82
N ARG A 33 4.56 0.80 -11.46
CA ARG A 33 5.70 0.09 -10.88
C ARG A 33 6.07 0.69 -9.55
N TRP A 34 6.06 -0.17 -8.53
CA TRP A 34 6.21 0.24 -7.14
C TRP A 34 7.20 -0.68 -6.43
N VAL A 35 7.99 -0.12 -5.52
CA VAL A 35 8.76 -0.90 -4.54
C VAL A 35 8.17 -0.64 -3.15
N LEU A 36 8.02 -1.69 -2.35
CA LEU A 36 7.58 -1.59 -0.96
C LEU A 36 8.81 -1.44 -0.06
N LEU A 37 8.91 -0.29 0.61
CA LEU A 37 10.02 0.05 1.50
C LEU A 37 9.51 0.15 2.94
N ALA A 38 10.29 -0.34 3.90
CA ALA A 38 10.00 -0.11 5.31
C ALA A 38 10.38 1.33 5.70
N ASP A 39 9.61 1.95 6.60
CA ASP A 39 10.03 3.20 7.24
C ASP A 39 11.18 2.92 8.23
N ALA A 40 12.19 3.79 8.25
CA ALA A 40 13.39 3.61 9.06
C ALA A 40 13.16 3.89 10.55
N GLU A 41 12.13 4.67 10.90
CA GLU A 41 11.85 5.12 12.26
C GLU A 41 10.58 4.47 12.83
N ASN A 42 9.76 3.85 11.98
CA ASN A 42 8.47 3.30 12.36
C ASN A 42 8.19 1.93 11.71
N ASP A 43 8.33 0.86 12.48
CA ASP A 43 8.11 -0.52 12.04
C ASP A 43 6.67 -0.84 11.60
N ALA A 44 5.70 0.02 11.95
CA ALA A 44 4.31 -0.13 11.53
C ALA A 44 4.06 0.41 10.11
N VAL A 45 4.96 1.26 9.59
CA VAL A 45 4.75 2.01 8.34
C VAL A 45 5.64 1.45 7.24
N GLY A 46 5.01 1.16 6.11
CA GLY A 46 5.68 0.95 4.84
C GLY A 46 5.37 2.08 3.86
N TRP A 47 6.09 2.09 2.74
CA TRP A 47 5.95 3.06 1.67
C TRP A 47 5.95 2.33 0.34
N LEU A 48 4.91 2.55 -0.47
CA LEU A 48 4.98 2.24 -1.90
C LEU A 48 5.62 3.42 -2.60
N GLN A 49 6.87 3.26 -3.02
CA GLN A 49 7.63 4.25 -3.78
C GLN A 49 7.49 3.93 -5.27
N SER A 50 7.08 4.91 -6.08
CA SER A 50 7.04 4.76 -7.53
C SER A 50 8.47 4.61 -8.05
N THR A 51 8.69 3.63 -8.94
CA THR A 51 10.00 3.47 -9.60
C THR A 51 10.15 4.37 -10.82
N SER A 52 9.06 4.97 -11.31
CA SER A 52 9.09 5.87 -12.46
C SER A 52 9.13 7.33 -12.04
N HIS A 53 8.64 7.68 -10.85
CA HIS A 53 8.46 9.08 -10.41
C HIS A 53 9.06 9.24 -9.00
N PRO A 54 10.25 9.87 -8.89
CA PRO A 54 11.02 10.00 -7.64
C PRO A 54 10.28 10.63 -6.44
N ASP A 55 9.32 11.48 -6.73
CA ASP A 55 8.56 12.30 -5.78
C ASP A 55 7.28 11.63 -5.27
N VAL A 56 6.86 10.53 -5.92
CA VAL A 56 5.61 9.85 -5.58
C VAL A 56 5.86 8.64 -4.70
N ALA A 57 5.42 8.75 -3.45
CA ALA A 57 5.37 7.65 -2.50
C ALA A 57 4.10 7.72 -1.64
N VAL A 58 3.45 6.59 -1.42
CA VAL A 58 2.25 6.48 -0.57
C VAL A 58 2.53 5.62 0.67
N ALA A 59 2.09 6.11 1.82
CA ALA A 59 2.23 5.39 3.09
C ALA A 59 1.22 4.24 3.15
N VAL A 60 1.67 3.10 3.68
CA VAL A 60 0.86 1.91 3.85
C VAL A 60 1.13 1.28 5.22
N VAL A 61 0.13 0.61 5.78
CA VAL A 61 0.26 -0.13 7.04
C VAL A 61 -0.49 -1.45 6.97
N SER A 62 -0.14 -2.41 7.83
CA SER A 62 -1.01 -3.56 8.05
C SER A 62 -2.29 -3.09 8.77
N PRO A 63 -3.49 -3.24 8.17
CA PRO A 63 -4.73 -2.74 8.78
C PRO A 63 -5.01 -3.41 10.13
N ARG A 64 -4.68 -4.70 10.28
CA ARG A 64 -4.88 -5.48 11.51
C ARG A 64 -4.05 -4.99 12.69
N ARG A 65 -3.01 -4.16 12.47
CA ARG A 65 -2.24 -3.54 13.56
C ARG A 65 -3.05 -2.44 14.27
N PHE A 66 -4.04 -1.85 13.62
CA PHE A 66 -4.84 -0.74 14.13
C PHE A 66 -6.33 -1.09 14.26
N VAL A 67 -6.80 -2.06 13.47
CA VAL A 67 -8.16 -2.60 13.50
C VAL A 67 -8.05 -4.13 13.54
N PRO A 68 -7.86 -4.73 14.72
CA PRO A 68 -7.51 -6.15 14.87
C PRO A 68 -8.44 -7.11 14.13
N ASP A 69 -9.74 -6.82 14.15
CA ASP A 69 -10.78 -7.64 13.53
C ASP A 69 -11.01 -7.34 12.04
N TYR A 70 -10.14 -6.54 11.41
CA TYR A 70 -10.28 -6.22 9.99
C TYR A 70 -10.20 -7.47 9.11
N GLN A 71 -11.23 -7.65 8.29
CA GLN A 71 -11.35 -8.68 7.28
C GLN A 71 -11.67 -8.04 5.94
N VAL A 72 -11.03 -8.54 4.88
CA VAL A 72 -11.31 -8.15 3.51
C VAL A 72 -11.86 -9.35 2.75
N ARG A 73 -12.95 -9.14 2.03
CA ARG A 73 -13.49 -10.13 1.09
C ARG A 73 -12.94 -9.83 -0.29
N ILE A 74 -12.07 -10.70 -0.80
CA ILE A 74 -11.45 -10.53 -2.10
C ILE A 74 -12.28 -11.33 -3.12
N PRO A 75 -12.92 -10.68 -4.11
CA PRO A 75 -13.64 -11.38 -5.17
C PRO A 75 -12.68 -12.25 -6.00
N ARG A 76 -13.19 -13.36 -6.53
CA ARG A 76 -12.40 -14.30 -7.35
C ARG A 76 -11.71 -13.61 -8.54
N GLY A 77 -12.40 -12.67 -9.19
CA GLY A 77 -11.80 -11.93 -10.31
C GLY A 77 -10.58 -11.09 -9.93
N ASP A 78 -10.47 -10.62 -8.68
CA ASP A 78 -9.29 -9.90 -8.21
C ASP A 78 -8.16 -10.84 -7.77
N LEU A 79 -8.49 -12.03 -7.27
CA LEU A 79 -7.50 -13.10 -7.06
C LEU A 79 -6.84 -13.54 -8.37
N GLU A 80 -7.64 -13.67 -9.44
CA GLU A 80 -7.15 -14.01 -10.78
C GLU A 80 -6.19 -12.93 -11.32
N LYS A 81 -6.50 -11.64 -11.11
CA LYS A 81 -5.59 -10.52 -11.46
C LYS A 81 -4.27 -10.58 -10.67
N LEU A 82 -4.33 -10.99 -9.40
CA LEU A 82 -3.15 -11.18 -8.56
C LEU A 82 -2.43 -12.50 -8.84
N GLN A 83 -2.96 -13.37 -9.70
CA GLN A 83 -2.43 -14.72 -9.96
C GLN A 83 -2.25 -15.53 -8.66
N LEU A 84 -3.25 -15.44 -7.78
CA LEU A 84 -3.30 -16.20 -6.53
C LEU A 84 -4.30 -17.34 -6.65
N ASP A 85 -3.87 -18.53 -6.28
CA ASP A 85 -4.73 -19.72 -6.20
C ASP A 85 -5.53 -19.75 -4.88
N GLU A 86 -4.99 -19.15 -3.82
CA GLU A 86 -5.53 -19.18 -2.46
C GLU A 86 -5.55 -17.78 -1.83
N LEU A 87 -6.61 -17.49 -1.05
CA LEU A 87 -6.84 -16.19 -0.41
C LEU A 87 -5.82 -15.86 0.69
N ASP A 88 -5.34 -16.87 1.41
CA ASP A 88 -4.43 -16.74 2.55
C ASP A 88 -3.02 -16.29 2.16
N ARG A 89 -2.67 -16.41 0.87
CA ARG A 89 -1.41 -15.92 0.31
C ARG A 89 -1.44 -14.44 -0.08
N ALA A 90 -2.61 -13.80 -0.06
CA ALA A 90 -2.72 -12.38 -0.34
C ALA A 90 -2.17 -11.57 0.84
N PHE A 91 -1.12 -10.79 0.59
CA PHE A 91 -0.64 -9.83 1.58
C PHE A 91 -1.46 -8.54 1.47
N VAL A 92 -1.98 -8.04 2.58
CA VAL A 92 -2.95 -6.92 2.61
C VAL A 92 -2.36 -5.74 3.38
N LEU A 93 -2.33 -4.58 2.73
CA LEU A 93 -2.00 -3.30 3.35
C LEU A 93 -3.11 -2.28 3.12
N SER A 94 -3.29 -1.36 4.06
CA SER A 94 -4.15 -0.19 3.92
C SER A 94 -3.31 1.03 3.61
N LEU A 95 -3.78 1.88 2.70
CA LEU A 95 -3.21 3.20 2.49
C LEU A 95 -3.48 4.10 3.71
N VAL A 96 -2.51 4.95 4.02
CA VAL A 96 -2.62 5.98 5.06
C VAL A 96 -2.77 7.35 4.41
N SER A 97 -3.79 8.09 4.83
CA SER A 97 -4.08 9.43 4.37
C SER A 97 -4.17 10.41 5.54
N ARG A 98 -4.32 11.70 5.24
CA ARG A 98 -4.57 12.75 6.24
C ARG A 98 -5.89 13.46 5.93
N ASN A 99 -6.74 13.65 6.94
CA ASN A 99 -7.91 14.50 6.90
C ASN A 99 -7.77 15.67 7.89
N GLN A 100 -8.87 16.39 8.16
CA GLN A 100 -8.89 17.52 9.09
C GLN A 100 -8.65 17.11 10.56
N HIS A 101 -8.94 15.84 10.90
CA HIS A 101 -8.87 15.32 12.28
C HIS A 101 -7.57 14.59 12.58
N GLY A 102 -6.84 14.12 11.56
CA GLY A 102 -5.59 13.42 11.74
C GLY A 102 -5.26 12.48 10.60
N LEU A 103 -4.68 11.34 10.94
CA LEU A 103 -4.35 10.28 9.99
C LEU A 103 -5.52 9.30 9.88
N THR A 104 -5.73 8.79 8.68
CA THR A 104 -6.81 7.85 8.39
C THR A 104 -6.29 6.63 7.63
N LEU A 105 -6.96 5.50 7.82
CA LEU A 105 -6.78 4.30 7.01
C LEU A 105 -7.91 4.18 5.98
N ASN A 106 -7.55 3.81 4.76
CA ASN A 106 -8.50 3.41 3.74
C ASN A 106 -8.79 1.91 3.82
N LEU A 107 -9.76 1.52 4.65
CA LEU A 107 -10.19 0.13 4.79
C LEU A 107 -11.13 -0.32 3.67
N LYS A 108 -11.74 0.63 2.93
CA LYS A 108 -12.61 0.41 1.78
C LYS A 108 -11.85 0.03 0.51
N ALA A 109 -10.61 0.47 0.37
CA ALA A 109 -9.81 0.21 -0.82
C ALA A 109 -8.37 -0.21 -0.47
N PRO A 110 -8.17 -1.36 0.21
CA PRO A 110 -6.84 -1.85 0.54
C PRO A 110 -6.02 -2.21 -0.71
N VAL A 111 -4.71 -2.26 -0.52
CA VAL A 111 -3.75 -2.75 -1.48
C VAL A 111 -3.42 -4.21 -1.19
N LEU A 112 -3.59 -5.04 -2.20
CA LEU A 112 -3.30 -6.47 -2.16
C LEU A 112 -2.02 -6.76 -2.94
N PHE A 113 -1.22 -7.69 -2.43
CA PHE A 113 0.01 -8.14 -3.06
C PHE A 113 0.04 -9.65 -3.18
N ASN A 114 0.46 -10.11 -4.36
CA ASN A 114 1.08 -11.41 -4.53
C ASN A 114 2.60 -11.21 -4.42
N LEU A 115 3.18 -11.65 -3.31
CA LEU A 115 4.60 -11.49 -3.05
C LEU A 115 5.46 -12.34 -4.00
N ASP A 116 5.01 -13.55 -4.34
CA ASP A 116 5.77 -14.48 -5.19
C ASP A 116 5.83 -14.01 -6.65
N ARG A 117 4.73 -13.44 -7.15
CA ARG A 117 4.63 -12.96 -8.54
C ARG A 117 4.98 -11.48 -8.71
N ARG A 118 5.18 -10.76 -7.61
CA ARG A 118 5.38 -9.29 -7.60
C ARG A 118 4.26 -8.56 -8.34
N ILE A 119 3.03 -8.93 -8.06
CA ILE A 119 1.83 -8.29 -8.61
C ILE A 119 1.09 -7.61 -7.47
N GLY A 120 0.65 -6.38 -7.70
CA GLY A 120 -0.21 -5.66 -6.78
C GLY A 120 -1.49 -5.18 -7.45
N CYS A 121 -2.54 -5.01 -6.66
CA CYS A 121 -3.75 -4.32 -7.09
C CYS A 121 -4.39 -3.57 -5.92
N GLN A 122 -5.17 -2.55 -6.23
CA GLN A 122 -6.04 -1.93 -5.24
C GLN A 122 -7.46 -2.49 -5.40
N LEU A 123 -7.97 -3.11 -4.35
CA LEU A 123 -9.31 -3.71 -4.33
C LEU A 123 -10.28 -2.75 -3.66
N VAL A 124 -11.35 -2.36 -4.32
CA VAL A 124 -12.49 -1.72 -3.65
C VAL A 124 -13.39 -2.81 -3.07
N THR A 125 -13.55 -2.84 -1.75
CA THR A 125 -14.37 -3.88 -1.11
C THR A 125 -15.85 -3.69 -1.43
N SER A 126 -16.60 -4.79 -1.49
CA SER A 126 -18.05 -4.75 -1.76
C SER A 126 -18.90 -4.52 -0.51
N ASP A 127 -18.36 -4.81 0.67
CA ASP A 127 -18.98 -4.58 1.97
C ASP A 127 -18.78 -3.13 2.46
N ASP A 128 -19.51 -2.75 3.51
CA ASP A 128 -19.50 -1.39 4.05
C ASP A 128 -18.27 -1.15 4.95
N GLN A 129 -17.09 -1.10 4.33
CA GLN A 129 -15.84 -0.73 4.97
C GLN A 129 -15.62 0.78 4.89
N PRO A 130 -15.00 1.40 5.90
CA PRO A 130 -14.80 2.84 5.94
C PRO A 130 -13.68 3.27 4.98
N LEU A 131 -13.97 4.30 4.16
CA LEU A 131 -12.97 4.95 3.32
C LEU A 131 -11.94 5.75 4.16
N GLN A 132 -12.40 6.29 5.28
CA GLN A 132 -11.57 7.03 6.22
C GLN A 132 -11.85 6.50 7.63
N TRP A 133 -11.02 5.57 8.09
CA TRP A 133 -10.99 5.15 9.49
C TRP A 133 -10.00 6.00 10.26
N ASP A 134 -10.47 6.85 11.15
CA ASP A 134 -9.61 7.74 11.94
C ASP A 134 -8.71 6.92 12.90
N LEU A 135 -7.40 7.15 12.80
CA LEU A 135 -6.44 6.57 13.72
C LEU A 135 -6.44 7.36 15.03
N THR A 136 -7.17 6.84 16.02
CA THR A 136 -7.26 7.41 17.37
C THR A 136 -6.13 6.90 18.27
N VAL A 137 -4.88 7.35 18.06
CA VAL A 137 -3.79 7.12 19.05
C VAL A 137 -2.69 8.18 18.89
N PRO A 138 -2.06 8.69 19.98
CA PRO A 138 -1.06 9.74 19.89
C PRO A 138 0.17 9.27 19.11
N ILE A 139 0.33 9.88 17.94
CA ILE A 139 1.59 10.03 17.19
C ILE A 139 2.10 8.77 16.48
N LEU A 140 1.42 8.39 15.39
CA LEU A 140 2.13 7.91 14.20
C LEU A 140 2.94 9.10 13.63
N LYS A 141 4.25 9.17 13.95
CA LYS A 141 5.15 10.07 13.24
C LYS A 141 5.36 9.48 11.85
N MET A 142 4.75 10.11 10.85
CA MET A 142 5.10 9.86 9.45
C MET A 142 5.91 11.04 8.93
N ARG A 143 6.95 10.75 8.14
CA ARG A 143 7.63 11.79 7.35
C ARG A 143 6.61 12.44 6.40
N ARG A 144 6.59 13.78 6.36
CA ARG A 144 5.67 14.55 5.51
C ARG A 144 5.89 14.17 4.05
N SER A 145 4.81 13.95 3.30
CA SER A 145 4.86 13.94 1.85
C SER A 145 5.15 15.37 1.39
N ALA A 146 6.13 15.51 0.52
CA ALA A 146 6.45 16.79 -0.12
C ALA A 146 5.27 17.24 -0.99
#